data_AF-A0A2N1M0W5-F1
#
_entry.id   AF-A0A2N1M0W5-F1
#
_cell.length_a   1.000
_cell.length_b   1.000
_cell.length_c   1.000
_cell.angle_alpha   90.00
_cell.angle_beta   90.00
_cell.angle_gamma   90.00
#
_symmetry.space_group_name_H-M   'P 1'
#
loop_
_entity.id
_entity.type
_entity.pdbx_description
1 polymer ?
#
loop_
_entity_poly.entity_id
_entity_poly.type
_entity_poly.pdbx_seq_one_letter_code
_entity_poly.pdbx_strand_id
1 'polypeptide(L)'
;MLVIIARKQTRIGELLREKFVFQLVIRQRNQNILNLQGQILALQNNPLGNMADARRLPVLTMIAPVLAKTKPYIGQEPPDDYLDRLIQSISFAQGHMTVLENANAGDFDDVVKCDIFKAQMGGKYLPVPAQDPYNGNANINSPATLRAWMRSHYQRETVGSRQSALQRLTQEKFLPSDTPDTYEKRI
;
A
#
# COMPACT_ATOMS: atom_id res chain seq x y z
N MET A 1 15.65 -79.87 -20.65
CA MET A 1 14.58 -79.12 -21.35
C MET A 1 13.46 -78.67 -20.38
N LEU A 2 12.86 -79.56 -19.58
CA LEU A 2 11.76 -79.24 -18.66
C LEU A 2 12.07 -78.18 -17.58
N VAL A 3 13.26 -78.21 -16.98
CA VAL A 3 13.68 -77.23 -15.95
C VAL A 3 13.72 -75.79 -16.49
N ILE A 4 14.13 -75.62 -17.75
CA ILE A 4 14.19 -74.31 -18.41
C ILE A 4 12.76 -73.79 -18.65
N ILE A 5 11.84 -74.67 -19.05
CA ILE A 5 10.43 -74.33 -19.25
C ILE A 5 9.78 -73.90 -17.94
N ALA A 6 10.00 -74.65 -16.85
CA ALA A 6 9.47 -74.30 -15.53
C ALA A 6 9.95 -72.93 -15.04
N ARG A 7 11.26 -72.63 -15.16
CA ARG A 7 11.83 -71.33 -14.78
C ARG A 7 11.25 -70.17 -15.61
N LYS A 8 11.04 -70.38 -16.92
CA LYS A 8 10.41 -69.39 -17.80
C LYS A 8 8.97 -69.12 -17.38
N GLN A 9 8.20 -70.15 -17.02
CA GLN A 9 6.82 -69.99 -16.54
C GLN A 9 6.75 -69.22 -15.22
N THR A 10 7.65 -69.51 -14.26
CA THR A 10 7.76 -68.74 -13.02
C THR A 10 8.06 -67.26 -13.31
N ARG A 11 9.02 -66.97 -14.19
CA ARG A 11 9.38 -65.60 -14.54
C ARG A 11 8.23 -64.85 -15.23
N ILE A 12 7.45 -65.52 -16.09
CA ILE A 12 6.25 -64.95 -16.71
C ILE A 12 5.22 -64.60 -15.63
N GLY A 13 4.99 -65.49 -14.67
CA GLY A 13 4.07 -65.23 -13.55
C GLY A 13 4.48 -64.03 -12.69
N GLU A 14 5.78 -63.88 -12.40
CA GLU A 14 6.32 -62.71 -11.70
C GLU A 14 6.12 -61.41 -12.48
N LEU A 15 6.47 -61.40 -13.77
CA LEU A 15 6.31 -60.23 -14.63
C LEU A 15 4.86 -59.79 -14.77
N LEU A 16 3.92 -60.74 -14.82
CA LEU A 16 2.48 -60.44 -14.85
C LEU A 16 2.02 -59.81 -13.52
N ARG A 17 2.52 -60.29 -12.39
CA ARG A 17 2.22 -59.74 -11.06
C ARG A 17 2.81 -58.34 -10.91
N GLU A 18 4.07 -58.14 -11.28
CA GLU A 18 4.73 -56.82 -11.29
C GLU A 18 3.97 -55.85 -12.18
N LYS A 19 3.62 -56.25 -13.41
CA LYS A 19 2.84 -55.42 -14.35
C LYS A 19 1.50 -55.00 -13.74
N PHE A 20 0.80 -55.92 -13.06
CA PHE A 20 -0.46 -55.61 -12.39
C PHE A 20 -0.27 -54.59 -11.26
N VAL A 21 0.76 -54.77 -10.42
CA VAL A 21 1.09 -53.83 -9.35
C VAL A 21 1.45 -52.45 -9.91
N PHE A 22 2.27 -52.38 -10.96
CA PHE A 22 2.62 -51.12 -11.63
C PHE A 22 1.38 -50.41 -12.17
N GLN A 23 0.45 -51.13 -12.80
CA GLN A 23 -0.80 -50.54 -13.29
C GLN A 23 -1.66 -49.98 -12.14
N LEU A 24 -1.72 -50.68 -11.01
CA LEU A 24 -2.45 -50.21 -9.83
C LEU A 24 -1.84 -48.91 -9.27
N VAL A 25 -0.52 -48.85 -9.16
CA VAL A 25 0.22 -47.67 -8.71
C VAL A 25 0.01 -46.49 -9.65
N ILE A 26 0.07 -46.70 -10.97
CA ILE A 26 -0.17 -45.64 -11.97
C ILE A 26 -1.60 -45.10 -11.84
N ARG A 27 -2.59 -45.98 -11.66
CA ARG A 27 -3.99 -45.58 -11.49
C ARG A 27 -4.17 -44.72 -10.23
N GLN A 28 -3.58 -45.12 -9.11
CA GLN A 28 -3.64 -44.35 -7.87
C GLN A 28 -2.97 -42.98 -8.01
N ARG A 29 -1.79 -42.93 -8.65
CA ARG A 29 -1.09 -41.67 -8.91
C ARG A 29 -1.92 -40.72 -9.78
N ASN A 30 -2.54 -41.22 -10.83
CA ASN A 30 -3.38 -40.41 -11.71
C ASN A 30 -4.59 -39.82 -10.97
N GLN A 31 -5.23 -40.60 -10.09
CA GLN A 31 -6.30 -40.09 -9.25
C GLN A 31 -5.83 -39.01 -8.28
N ASN A 32 -4.66 -39.20 -7.65
CA ASN A 32 -4.07 -38.16 -6.80
C ASN A 32 -3.77 -36.88 -7.56
N ILE A 33 -3.24 -36.98 -8.79
CA ILE A 33 -2.99 -35.81 -9.65
C ILE A 33 -4.29 -35.09 -9.97
N LEU A 34 -5.35 -35.80 -10.35
CA LEU A 34 -6.66 -35.20 -10.63
C LEU A 34 -7.24 -34.49 -9.40
N ASN A 35 -7.15 -35.12 -8.22
CA ASN A 35 -7.60 -34.52 -6.97
C ASN A 35 -6.84 -33.24 -6.62
N LEU A 36 -5.51 -33.25 -6.76
CA LEU A 36 -4.67 -32.08 -6.48
C LEU A 36 -4.94 -30.96 -7.50
N GLN A 37 -5.09 -31.29 -8.78
CA GLN A 37 -5.46 -30.31 -9.81
C GLN A 37 -6.82 -29.67 -9.50
N GLY A 38 -7.81 -30.45 -9.06
CA GLY A 38 -9.10 -29.95 -8.61
C GLY A 38 -8.98 -28.99 -7.43
N GLN A 39 -8.15 -29.30 -6.43
CA GLN A 39 -7.89 -28.42 -5.28
C GLN A 39 -7.18 -27.13 -5.69
N ILE A 40 -6.17 -27.20 -6.56
CA ILE A 40 -5.46 -26.02 -7.09
C ILE A 40 -6.44 -25.12 -7.83
N LEU A 41 -7.28 -25.69 -8.69
CA LEU A 41 -8.30 -24.95 -9.43
C LEU A 41 -9.30 -24.28 -8.49
N ALA A 42 -9.72 -24.94 -7.42
CA ALA A 42 -10.61 -24.36 -6.40
C ALA A 42 -9.94 -23.18 -5.66
N LEU A 43 -8.65 -23.28 -5.35
CA LEU A 43 -7.86 -22.20 -4.73
C LEU A 43 -7.60 -21.03 -5.70
N GLN A 44 -7.42 -21.30 -6.98
CA GLN A 44 -7.25 -20.27 -8.02
C GLN A 44 -8.56 -19.52 -8.29
N ASN A 45 -9.69 -20.23 -8.29
CA ASN A 45 -11.02 -19.62 -8.52
C ASN A 45 -11.59 -18.92 -7.27
N ASN A 46 -11.14 -19.30 -6.09
CA ASN A 46 -11.38 -18.56 -4.85
C ASN A 46 -10.04 -18.01 -4.34
N PRO A 47 -9.45 -17.01 -5.04
CA PRO A 47 -8.30 -16.34 -4.49
C PRO A 47 -8.72 -15.83 -3.13
N LEU A 48 -8.00 -16.23 -2.08
CA LEU A 48 -8.12 -15.58 -0.79
C LEU A 48 -7.84 -14.11 -1.08
N GLY A 49 -8.91 -13.29 -1.16
CA GLY A 49 -8.76 -11.85 -1.37
C GLY A 49 -7.69 -11.36 -0.41
N ASN A 50 -6.78 -10.51 -0.90
CA ASN A 50 -5.52 -10.16 -0.25
C ASN A 50 -5.65 -10.25 1.28
N MET A 51 -5.20 -11.36 1.88
CA MET A 51 -5.52 -11.67 3.27
C MET A 51 -5.06 -10.56 4.21
N ALA A 52 -4.03 -9.82 3.80
CA ALA A 52 -3.58 -8.61 4.47
C ALA A 52 -4.69 -7.55 4.54
N ASP A 53 -5.40 -7.27 3.45
CA ASP A 53 -6.51 -6.30 3.41
C ASP A 53 -7.67 -6.73 4.30
N ALA A 54 -8.01 -8.03 4.30
CA ALA A 54 -9.04 -8.57 5.20
C ALA A 54 -8.63 -8.45 6.69
N ARG A 55 -7.36 -8.68 7.01
CA ARG A 55 -6.82 -8.56 8.37
C ARG A 55 -6.70 -7.10 8.83
N ARG A 56 -6.46 -6.17 7.90
CA ARG A 56 -6.42 -4.72 8.17
C ARG A 56 -7.78 -4.11 8.40
N LEU A 57 -8.82 -4.65 7.75
CA LEU A 57 -10.16 -4.08 7.71
C LEU A 57 -10.75 -3.72 9.09
N PRO A 58 -10.62 -4.54 10.16
CA PRO A 58 -11.12 -4.18 11.47
C PRO A 58 -10.48 -2.89 12.01
N VAL A 59 -9.16 -2.73 11.86
CA VAL A 59 -8.44 -1.53 12.31
C VAL A 59 -8.82 -0.32 11.46
N LEU A 60 -8.92 -0.50 10.13
CA LEU A 60 -9.37 0.56 9.22
C LEU A 60 -10.79 1.03 9.56
N THR A 61 -11.71 0.10 9.84
CA THR A 61 -13.08 0.40 10.25
C THR A 61 -13.12 1.17 11.57
N MET A 62 -12.21 0.84 12.49
CA MET A 62 -12.12 1.50 13.79
C MET A 62 -11.62 2.94 13.70
N ILE A 63 -10.66 3.25 12.81
CA ILE A 63 -10.11 4.60 12.64
C ILE A 63 -10.91 5.46 11.64
N ALA A 64 -11.67 4.85 10.73
CA ALA A 64 -12.39 5.56 9.66
C ALA A 64 -13.29 6.70 10.16
N PRO A 65 -14.08 6.56 11.24
CA PRO A 65 -14.91 7.67 11.74
C PRO A 65 -14.10 8.86 12.23
N VAL A 66 -12.89 8.64 12.76
CA VAL A 66 -11.99 9.70 13.21
C VAL A 66 -11.38 10.41 12.00
N LEU A 67 -10.90 9.64 11.03
CA LEU A 67 -10.34 10.18 9.79
C LEU A 67 -11.37 10.98 8.99
N ALA A 68 -12.62 10.53 8.92
CA ALA A 68 -13.70 11.23 8.23
C ALA A 68 -14.05 12.61 8.83
N LYS A 69 -13.74 12.83 10.12
CA LYS A 69 -13.92 14.13 10.78
C LYS A 69 -12.74 15.07 10.53
N THR A 70 -11.59 14.54 10.15
CA THR A 70 -10.41 15.34 9.84
C THR A 70 -10.62 16.06 8.52
N LYS A 71 -10.38 17.38 8.52
CA LYS A 71 -10.43 18.16 7.28
C LYS A 71 -9.23 17.77 6.41
N PRO A 72 -9.42 17.51 5.10
CA PRO A 72 -8.32 17.25 4.20
C PRO A 72 -7.24 18.33 4.26
N TYR A 73 -5.98 17.94 4.09
CA TYR A 73 -4.86 18.86 4.11
C TYR A 73 -4.73 19.59 2.77
N ILE A 74 -5.00 20.89 2.80
CA ILE A 74 -4.87 21.81 1.66
C ILE A 74 -3.77 22.86 1.88
N GLY A 75 -2.94 22.69 2.93
CA GLY A 75 -1.93 23.67 3.34
C GLY A 75 -2.44 24.71 4.34
N GLN A 76 -3.49 24.40 5.10
CA GLN A 76 -4.11 25.29 6.07
C GLN A 76 -3.25 25.54 7.33
N GLU A 77 -2.30 24.66 7.61
CA GLU A 77 -1.43 24.70 8.79
C GLU A 77 -0.07 24.06 8.47
N PRO A 78 0.97 24.23 9.31
CA PRO A 78 2.25 23.56 9.11
C PRO A 78 2.09 22.03 9.01
N PRO A 79 2.80 21.36 8.08
CA PRO A 79 2.69 19.91 7.88
C PRO A 79 2.91 19.06 9.12
N ASP A 80 3.80 19.50 10.00
CA ASP A 80 4.13 18.78 11.24
C ASP A 80 2.95 18.77 12.19
N ASP A 81 2.39 19.93 12.47
CA ASP A 81 1.22 20.09 13.33
C ASP A 81 0.03 19.27 12.81
N TYR A 82 -0.21 19.31 11.49
CA TYR A 82 -1.28 18.53 10.87
C TYR A 82 -1.08 17.02 11.06
N LEU A 83 0.11 16.50 10.73
CA LEU A 83 0.40 15.07 10.81
C LEU A 83 0.46 14.58 12.26
N ASP A 84 1.03 15.37 13.18
CA ASP A 84 1.06 15.02 14.59
C ASP A 84 -0.35 14.93 15.16
N ARG A 85 -1.23 15.90 14.85
CA ARG A 85 -2.64 15.82 15.23
C ARG A 85 -3.33 14.59 14.65
N LEU A 86 -3.07 14.27 13.38
CA LEU A 86 -3.64 13.09 12.72
C LEU A 86 -3.18 11.78 13.39
N ILE A 87 -1.88 11.64 13.64
CA ILE A 87 -1.29 10.50 14.35
C ILE A 87 -1.89 10.38 15.75
N GLN A 88 -1.99 11.48 16.49
CA GLN A 88 -2.58 11.49 17.83
C GLN A 88 -4.05 11.07 17.81
N SER A 89 -4.82 11.50 16.80
CA SER A 89 -6.24 11.17 16.68
C SER A 89 -6.51 9.67 16.53
N ILE A 90 -5.57 8.92 15.94
CA ILE A 90 -5.68 7.46 15.75
C ILE A 90 -4.81 6.65 16.71
N SER A 91 -4.14 7.28 17.68
CA SER A 91 -3.21 6.64 18.61
C SER A 91 -3.84 5.51 19.43
N PHE A 92 -5.14 5.59 19.71
CA PHE A 92 -5.90 4.53 20.38
C PHE A 92 -5.89 3.19 19.59
N ALA A 93 -5.67 3.24 18.28
CA ALA A 93 -5.59 2.07 17.41
C ALA A 93 -4.17 1.48 17.33
N GLN A 94 -3.16 2.15 17.88
CA GLN A 94 -1.75 1.78 17.72
C GLN A 94 -1.47 0.35 18.22
N GLY A 95 -2.07 -0.06 19.33
CA GLY A 95 -1.91 -1.43 19.85
C GLY A 95 -2.37 -2.48 18.85
N HIS A 96 -3.50 -2.26 18.17
CA HIS A 96 -4.02 -3.18 17.16
C HIS A 96 -3.14 -3.20 15.90
N MET A 97 -2.62 -2.06 15.48
CA MET A 97 -1.70 -1.95 14.34
C MET A 97 -0.41 -2.73 14.60
N THR A 98 0.20 -2.53 15.77
CA THR A 98 1.44 -3.22 16.18
C THR A 98 1.25 -4.73 16.27
N VAL A 99 0.11 -5.20 16.78
CA VAL A 99 -0.20 -6.65 16.83
C VAL A 99 -0.25 -7.25 15.42
N LEU A 100 -0.88 -6.57 14.47
CA LEU A 100 -0.96 -7.04 13.08
C LEU A 100 0.42 -7.03 12.40
N GLU A 101 1.19 -5.96 12.58
CA GLU A 101 2.55 -5.81 12.05
C GLU A 101 3.50 -6.91 12.56
N ASN A 102 3.39 -7.27 13.85
CA ASN A 102 4.17 -8.35 14.44
C ASN A 102 3.70 -9.75 14.01
N ALA A 103 2.39 -9.92 13.79
CA ALA A 103 1.83 -11.20 13.40
C ALA A 103 2.15 -11.56 11.94
N ASN A 104 2.12 -10.57 11.04
CA ASN A 104 2.38 -10.77 9.62
C ASN A 104 3.08 -9.54 9.01
N ALA A 105 4.23 -9.79 8.38
CA ALA A 105 4.93 -8.75 7.64
C ALA A 105 4.04 -8.17 6.54
N GLY A 106 4.02 -6.84 6.46
CA GLY A 106 3.22 -6.10 5.49
C GLY A 106 1.82 -5.75 5.97
N ASP A 107 1.21 -6.41 6.95
CA ASP A 107 -0.19 -6.15 7.34
C ASP A 107 -0.41 -4.69 7.82
N PHE A 108 0.52 -4.06 8.53
CA PHE A 108 0.37 -2.65 8.94
C PHE A 108 1.73 -1.93 8.96
N ASP A 109 2.56 -2.20 7.95
CA ASP A 109 3.87 -1.58 7.80
C ASP A 109 3.78 -0.07 7.47
N ASP A 110 4.95 0.56 7.33
CA ASP A 110 5.06 1.99 7.01
C ASP A 110 4.39 2.37 5.69
N VAL A 111 4.30 1.46 4.72
CA VAL A 111 3.66 1.72 3.42
C VAL A 111 2.16 1.91 3.62
N VAL A 112 1.52 0.97 4.34
CA VAL A 112 0.10 1.05 4.68
C VAL A 112 -0.22 2.31 5.50
N LYS A 113 0.61 2.60 6.51
CA LYS A 113 0.47 3.82 7.33
C LYS A 113 0.59 5.09 6.47
N CYS A 114 1.54 5.12 5.54
CA CYS A 114 1.74 6.24 4.63
C CYS A 114 0.52 6.45 3.72
N ASP A 115 -0.05 5.38 3.16
CA ASP A 115 -1.20 5.48 2.28
C ASP A 115 -2.46 5.98 3.00
N ILE A 116 -2.66 5.59 4.27
CA ILE A 116 -3.73 6.15 5.13
C ILE A 116 -3.57 7.67 5.25
N PHE A 117 -2.35 8.18 5.45
CA PHE A 117 -2.10 9.61 5.57
C PHE A 117 -2.17 10.35 4.23
N LYS A 118 -1.73 9.74 3.13
CA LYS A 118 -1.91 10.29 1.77
C LYS A 118 -3.38 10.50 1.43
N ALA A 119 -4.25 9.58 1.86
CA ALA A 119 -5.70 9.70 1.65
C ALA A 119 -6.32 10.92 2.38
N GLN A 120 -5.60 11.52 3.34
CA GLN A 120 -6.02 12.73 4.03
C GLN A 120 -5.51 14.02 3.37
N MET A 121 -4.80 13.92 2.24
CA MET A 121 -4.37 15.08 1.45
C MET A 121 -5.53 15.62 0.59
N GLY A 122 -5.47 16.90 0.25
CA GLY A 122 -6.47 17.56 -0.57
C GLY A 122 -5.93 18.74 -1.37
N GLY A 123 -6.75 19.25 -2.29
CA GLY A 123 -6.43 20.44 -3.09
C GLY A 123 -5.09 20.29 -3.82
N LYS A 124 -4.20 21.27 -3.64
CA LYS A 124 -2.88 21.33 -4.30
C LYS A 124 -1.86 20.28 -3.84
N TYR A 125 -2.16 19.55 -2.76
CA TYR A 125 -1.35 18.42 -2.29
C TYR A 125 -1.75 17.11 -2.98
N LEU A 126 -2.72 17.15 -3.90
CA LEU A 126 -3.07 16.02 -4.75
C LEU A 126 -2.69 16.28 -6.22
N PRO A 127 -2.19 15.26 -6.94
CA PRO A 127 -1.82 13.94 -6.42
C PRO A 127 -0.54 14.00 -5.56
N VAL A 128 -0.46 13.19 -4.51
CA VAL A 128 0.81 12.96 -3.81
C VAL A 128 1.72 12.17 -4.76
N PRO A 129 2.92 12.66 -5.10
CA PRO A 129 3.81 11.95 -6.01
C PRO A 129 4.32 10.66 -5.36
N ALA A 130 4.71 9.67 -6.18
CA ALA A 130 5.31 8.43 -5.67
C ALA A 130 6.71 8.66 -5.08
N GLN A 131 7.44 9.64 -5.62
CA GLN A 131 8.79 10.02 -5.24
C GLN A 131 8.83 11.50 -4.89
N ASP A 132 9.64 11.88 -3.91
CA ASP A 132 9.81 13.26 -3.48
C ASP A 132 10.67 14.03 -4.50
N PRO A 133 10.07 14.94 -5.31
CA PRO A 133 10.82 15.71 -6.30
C PRO A 133 11.79 16.72 -5.67
N TYR A 134 11.69 16.94 -4.36
CA TYR A 134 12.51 17.90 -3.62
C TYR A 134 13.63 17.24 -2.82
N ASN A 135 13.66 15.91 -2.74
CA ASN A 135 14.61 15.15 -1.94
C ASN A 135 15.18 13.95 -2.71
N GLY A 136 15.88 14.24 -3.82
CA GLY A 136 16.61 13.22 -4.58
C GLY A 136 15.75 12.10 -5.16
N ASN A 137 14.44 12.33 -5.37
CA ASN A 137 13.46 11.32 -5.80
C ASN A 137 13.34 10.12 -4.85
N ALA A 138 13.53 10.35 -3.54
CA ALA A 138 13.27 9.33 -2.53
C ALA A 138 11.79 8.87 -2.56
N ASN A 139 11.54 7.57 -2.39
CA ASN A 139 10.18 7.04 -2.37
C ASN A 139 9.38 7.59 -1.18
N ILE A 140 8.14 8.02 -1.43
CA ILE A 140 7.20 8.46 -0.39
C ILE A 140 6.38 7.26 0.06
N ASN A 141 6.97 6.42 0.90
CA ASN A 141 6.41 5.14 1.34
C ASN A 141 6.41 4.94 2.86
N SER A 142 6.66 6.01 3.63
CA SER A 142 6.57 6.02 5.08
C SER A 142 6.01 7.36 5.58
N PRO A 143 5.43 7.42 6.80
CA PRO A 143 4.98 8.68 7.38
C PRO A 143 6.08 9.75 7.43
N ALA A 144 7.33 9.35 7.66
CA ALA A 144 8.48 10.26 7.71
C ALA A 144 8.82 10.86 6.34
N THR A 145 8.81 10.05 5.28
CA THR A 145 9.07 10.53 3.91
C THR A 145 7.92 11.39 3.39
N LEU A 146 6.67 11.07 3.75
CA LEU A 146 5.51 11.91 3.46
C LEU A 146 5.63 13.27 4.15
N ARG A 147 5.99 13.30 5.43
CA ARG A 147 6.21 14.53 6.20
C ARG A 147 7.29 15.41 5.57
N ALA A 148 8.42 14.82 5.15
CA ALA A 148 9.51 15.54 4.49
C ALA A 148 9.04 16.19 3.18
N TRP A 149 8.30 15.45 2.35
CA TRP A 149 7.74 15.99 1.12
C TRP A 149 6.73 17.13 1.41
N MET A 150 5.81 16.93 2.36
CA MET A 150 4.83 17.95 2.73
C MET A 150 5.50 19.24 3.20
N ARG A 151 6.58 19.16 4.00
CA ARG A 151 7.37 20.32 4.43
C ARG A 151 7.94 21.08 3.23
N SER A 152 8.62 20.37 2.33
CA SER A 152 9.20 20.94 1.12
C SER A 152 8.15 21.60 0.23
N HIS A 153 7.03 20.92 0.00
CA HIS A 153 5.93 21.43 -0.82
C HIS A 153 5.27 22.65 -0.17
N TYR A 154 4.94 22.57 1.13
CA TYR A 154 4.36 23.67 1.90
C TYR A 154 5.27 24.91 1.92
N GLN A 155 6.58 24.74 2.09
CA GLN A 155 7.51 25.86 2.06
C GLN A 155 7.51 26.56 0.69
N ARG A 156 7.53 25.82 -0.42
CA ARG A 156 7.53 26.43 -1.76
C ARG A 156 6.22 27.16 -2.05
N GLU A 157 5.12 26.52 -1.68
CA GLU A 157 3.78 27.07 -1.84
C GLU A 157 3.53 28.32 -0.99
N THR A 158 4.07 28.36 0.23
CA THR A 158 3.78 29.43 1.20
C THR A 158 4.85 30.52 1.19
N VAL A 159 6.13 30.14 1.23
CA VAL A 159 7.27 31.07 1.25
C VAL A 159 7.51 31.67 -0.14
N GLY A 160 7.45 30.85 -1.20
CA GLY A 160 7.60 31.34 -2.58
C GLY A 160 6.48 32.32 -2.97
N SER A 161 5.25 32.02 -2.55
CA SER A 161 4.11 32.93 -2.72
C SER A 161 4.30 34.24 -1.94
N ARG A 162 4.72 34.18 -0.67
CA ARG A 162 5.00 35.38 0.14
C ARG A 162 6.15 36.23 -0.43
N GLN A 163 7.23 35.61 -0.88
CA GLN A 163 8.34 36.33 -1.52
C GLN A 163 7.90 37.02 -2.82
N SER A 164 7.10 36.33 -3.63
CA SER A 164 6.54 36.90 -4.87
C SER A 164 5.56 38.04 -4.58
N ALA A 165 4.75 37.91 -3.53
CA ALA A 165 3.85 38.98 -3.08
C ALA A 165 4.63 40.19 -2.56
N LEU A 166 5.66 39.98 -1.74
CA LEU A 166 6.55 41.05 -1.25
C LEU A 166 7.29 41.74 -2.40
N GLN A 167 7.80 41.00 -3.38
CA GLN A 167 8.43 41.59 -4.56
C GLN A 167 7.45 42.49 -5.34
N ARG A 168 6.21 42.03 -5.56
CA ARG A 168 5.17 42.87 -6.18
C ARG A 168 4.89 44.13 -5.37
N LEU A 169 4.73 44.00 -4.05
CA LEU A 169 4.57 45.13 -3.13
C LEU A 169 5.73 46.13 -3.20
N THR A 170 6.98 45.66 -3.33
CA THR A 170 8.15 46.56 -3.44
C THR A 170 8.29 47.23 -4.82
N GLN A 171 7.73 46.62 -5.86
CA GLN A 171 7.73 47.18 -7.22
C GLN A 171 6.54 48.10 -7.47
N GLU A 172 5.47 47.94 -6.69
CA GLU A 172 4.29 48.80 -6.73
C GLU A 172 4.68 50.22 -6.32
N LYS A 173 4.22 51.20 -7.11
CA LYS A 173 4.52 52.63 -6.90
C LYS A 173 3.24 53.44 -7.02
N PHE A 174 3.17 54.51 -6.25
CA PHE A 174 2.12 55.51 -6.39
C PHE A 174 2.29 56.23 -7.74
N LEU A 175 1.28 56.17 -8.59
CA LEU A 175 1.27 56.83 -9.90
C LEU A 175 0.68 58.23 -9.78
N PRO A 176 1.02 59.16 -10.71
CA PRO A 176 0.49 60.52 -10.68
C PRO A 176 -1.04 60.61 -10.81
N SER A 177 -1.68 59.55 -11.34
CA SER A 177 -3.14 59.43 -11.49
C SER A 177 -3.83 58.79 -10.29
N ASP A 178 -3.09 58.32 -9.28
CA ASP A 178 -3.67 57.60 -8.16
C ASP A 178 -4.26 58.55 -7.12
N THR A 179 -5.37 58.13 -6.52
CA THR A 179 -5.82 58.59 -5.21
C THR A 179 -5.39 57.59 -4.13
N PRO A 180 -5.39 57.98 -2.85
CA PRO A 180 -5.12 57.05 -1.75
C PRO A 180 -5.98 55.78 -1.82
N ASP A 181 -7.28 55.91 -2.10
CA ASP A 181 -8.21 54.77 -2.20
C ASP A 181 -7.91 53.85 -3.41
N THR A 182 -7.49 54.41 -4.55
CA THR A 182 -7.17 53.59 -5.72
C THR A 182 -5.84 52.89 -5.58
N TYR A 183 -4.89 53.51 -4.90
CA TYR A 183 -3.61 52.89 -4.57
C TYR A 183 -3.79 51.74 -3.59
N GLU A 184 -4.56 51.95 -2.50
CA GLU A 184 -4.83 50.92 -1.49
C GLU A 184 -5.49 49.67 -2.08
N LYS A 185 -6.32 49.81 -3.12
CA LYS A 185 -6.93 48.66 -3.79
C LYS A 185 -5.97 47.80 -4.63
N ARG A 186 -4.75 48.28 -4.93
CA ARG A 186 -3.77 47.54 -5.76
C ARG A 186 -2.73 46.78 -4.94
N ILE A 187 -2.56 47.12 -3.68
CA ILE A 187 -1.68 46.44 -2.70
C ILE A 187 -2.45 45.40 -1.89
#